data_AF-A0A7V2V8H1-F1
#
_entry.id   AF-A0A7V2V8H1-F1
#
_cell.length_a   1.000
_cell.length_b   1.000
_cell.length_c   1.000
_cell.angle_alpha   90.00
_cell.angle_beta   90.00
_cell.angle_gamma   90.00
#
_symmetry.space_group_name_H-M   'P 1'
#
loop_
_entity.id
_entity.type
_entity.pdbx_description
1 polymer ?
#
loop_
_entity_poly.entity_id
_entity_poly.type
_entity_poly.pdbx_seq_one_letter_code
_entity_poly.pdbx_strand_id
1 'polypeptide(L)'
;MTKQYIARKVANSKPSGIRKFFDKVATMDDIVSAIIIQGLIRVHQYTVMAAPKVSQYAALEAVKVGEETVQKMVFQYDKRRRLIYTGLNELGLTTIKPQGAFYAFPNIETFGFDDETFAQRLLEEERVAVVPGSAFGRGGEGFVRCSYATSYDKIKEALQRMGRFMARHGQGLRQNP
;
A
#
# COMPACT_ATOMS: atom_id res chain seq x y z
N MET A 1 34.59 -12.96 16.98
CA MET A 1 33.51 -13.71 16.33
C MET A 1 32.24 -12.88 16.36
N THR A 2 31.89 -12.25 15.24
CA THR A 2 30.68 -11.43 15.12
C THR A 2 29.46 -12.35 15.15
N LYS A 3 28.73 -12.37 16.28
CA LYS A 3 27.50 -13.15 16.38
C LYS A 3 26.51 -12.63 15.34
N GLN A 4 26.14 -13.47 14.38
CA GLN A 4 25.15 -13.15 13.36
C GLN A 4 23.76 -13.36 13.96
N TYR A 5 23.15 -12.26 14.44
CA TYR A 5 21.84 -12.28 15.13
C TYR A 5 20.65 -12.46 14.18
N ILE A 6 20.90 -12.59 12.87
CA ILE A 6 19.85 -12.80 11.87
C ILE A 6 19.72 -14.29 11.61
N ALA A 7 18.52 -14.83 11.84
CA ALA A 7 18.21 -16.21 11.52
C ALA A 7 18.53 -16.51 10.05
N ARG A 8 19.20 -17.64 9.75
CA ARG A 8 19.59 -18.05 8.38
C ARG A 8 18.45 -17.94 7.37
N LYS A 9 17.22 -18.23 7.80
CA LYS A 9 16.02 -18.12 6.97
C LYS A 9 15.69 -16.68 6.56
N VAL A 10 15.86 -15.71 7.46
CA VAL A 10 15.68 -14.28 7.16
C VAL A 10 16.78 -13.78 6.21
N ALA A 11 18.02 -14.20 6.44
CA ALA A 11 19.15 -13.85 5.59
C ALA A 11 18.98 -14.35 4.15
N ASN A 12 18.30 -15.49 3.95
CA ASN A 12 18.08 -16.10 2.64
C ASN A 12 16.72 -15.74 2.01
N SER A 13 15.89 -14.94 2.69
CA SER A 13 14.58 -14.54 2.16
C SER A 13 14.72 -13.41 1.13
N LYS A 14 13.94 -13.46 0.04
CA LYS A 14 13.98 -12.37 -0.96
C LYS A 14 13.51 -11.07 -0.29
N PRO A 15 14.28 -9.97 -0.37
CA PRO A 15 13.91 -8.73 0.29
C PRO A 15 12.64 -8.13 -0.31
N SER A 16 11.69 -7.75 0.54
CA SER A 16 10.41 -7.09 0.17
C SER A 16 10.52 -5.57 0.36
N GLY A 17 9.58 -4.77 -0.19
CA GLY A 17 9.65 -3.29 -0.27
C GLY A 17 10.47 -2.56 0.80
N ILE A 18 10.01 -2.54 2.06
CA ILE A 18 10.70 -1.85 3.16
C ILE A 18 12.09 -2.47 3.45
N ARG A 19 12.23 -3.79 3.30
CA ARG A 19 13.50 -4.49 3.46
C ARG A 19 14.48 -4.15 2.34
N LYS A 20 14.04 -4.01 1.09
CA LYS A 20 14.88 -3.51 -0.02
C LYS A 20 15.36 -2.09 0.23
N PHE A 21 14.50 -1.24 0.78
CA PHE A 21 14.89 0.11 1.20
C PHE A 21 15.98 0.04 2.27
N PHE A 22 15.76 -0.72 3.36
CA PHE A 22 16.77 -0.86 4.41
C PHE A 22 18.06 -1.56 3.96
N ASP A 23 17.99 -2.55 3.06
CA ASP A 23 19.17 -3.20 2.49
C ASP A 23 19.95 -2.21 1.60
N LYS A 24 19.26 -1.38 0.81
CA LYS A 24 19.89 -0.33 0.00
C LYS A 24 20.53 0.73 0.89
N VAL A 25 19.81 1.18 1.92
CA VAL A 25 20.29 2.12 2.92
C VAL A 25 21.50 1.56 3.67
N ALA A 26 21.51 0.27 4.02
CA ALA A 26 22.64 -0.38 4.69
C ALA A 26 23.89 -0.54 3.81
N THR A 27 23.78 -0.37 2.49
CA THR A 27 24.91 -0.36 1.55
C THR A 27 25.42 1.04 1.21
N MET A 28 24.77 2.10 1.71
CA MET A 28 25.22 3.47 1.51
C MET A 28 26.33 3.78 2.51
N ASP A 29 27.45 4.30 2.02
CA ASP A 29 28.50 4.85 2.88
C ASP A 29 27.87 5.91 3.81
N ASP A 30 28.29 5.91 5.08
CA ASP A 30 27.74 6.73 6.18
C ASP A 30 26.30 6.43 6.65
N ILE A 31 25.66 5.34 6.19
CA ILE A 31 24.38 4.89 6.75
C ILE A 31 24.46 3.48 7.37
N VAL A 32 25.14 3.41 8.51
CA VAL A 32 24.67 2.67 9.70
C VAL A 32 25.19 3.46 10.88
N SER A 33 24.39 4.42 11.33
CA SER A 33 24.80 5.24 12.46
C SER A 33 24.64 4.44 13.75
N ALA A 34 25.66 3.64 14.08
CA ALA A 34 25.83 3.08 15.43
C ALA A 34 25.71 4.19 16.49
N ILE A 35 26.11 5.42 16.14
CA ILE A 35 25.96 6.63 16.94
C ILE A 35 24.47 6.98 17.19
N ILE A 36 23.61 6.93 16.16
CA ILE A 36 22.18 7.23 16.29
C ILE A 36 21.45 6.12 17.04
N ILE A 37 21.82 4.83 16.86
CA ILE A 37 21.18 3.72 17.59
C ILE A 37 21.28 3.93 19.10
N GLN A 38 22.41 4.40 19.59
CA GLN A 38 22.63 4.64 21.02
C GLN A 38 21.82 5.84 21.54
N GLY A 39 21.56 6.83 20.69
CA GLY A 39 20.61 7.91 20.96
C GLY A 39 19.15 7.43 20.95
N LEU A 40 18.78 6.60 19.96
CA LEU A 40 17.45 6.01 19.84
C LEU A 40 17.12 5.09 21.02
N ILE A 41 18.07 4.28 21.48
CA ILE A 41 17.88 3.43 22.67
C ILE A 41 17.63 4.31 23.91
N ARG A 42 18.38 5.41 24.08
CA ARG A 42 18.15 6.36 25.17
C ARG A 42 16.74 6.94 25.11
N VAL A 43 16.30 7.46 23.97
CA VAL A 43 14.93 7.98 23.81
C VAL A 43 13.89 6.88 24.02
N HIS A 44 14.13 5.67 23.50
CA HIS A 44 13.22 4.53 23.63
C HIS A 44 13.02 4.20 25.11
N GLN A 45 14.09 4.04 25.90
CA GLN A 45 14.03 3.71 27.33
C GLN A 45 13.16 4.67 28.15
N TYR A 46 13.10 5.96 27.78
CA TYR A 46 12.27 6.97 28.47
C TYR A 46 10.86 7.13 27.87
N THR A 47 10.59 6.59 26.69
CA THR A 47 9.28 6.74 26.01
C THR A 47 8.47 5.44 26.02
N VAL A 48 9.13 4.28 25.97
CA VAL A 48 8.53 2.95 25.88
C VAL A 48 9.48 1.91 26.50
N MET A 49 8.99 1.01 27.35
CA MET A 49 9.86 0.02 28.02
C MET A 49 10.53 -0.96 27.05
N ALA A 50 9.71 -1.75 26.33
CA ALA A 50 10.13 -2.70 25.31
C ALA A 50 8.90 -3.17 24.52
N ALA A 51 9.13 -3.87 23.40
CA ALA A 51 8.06 -4.63 22.75
C ALA A 51 7.51 -5.71 23.70
N PRO A 52 6.18 -5.94 23.78
CA PRO A 52 5.60 -6.97 24.63
C PRO A 52 6.20 -8.35 24.37
N LYS A 53 6.51 -9.10 25.43
CA LYS A 53 7.14 -10.43 25.35
C LYS A 53 6.34 -11.39 24.46
N VAL A 54 5.01 -11.37 24.55
CA VAL A 54 4.11 -12.19 23.71
C VAL A 54 4.31 -11.89 22.22
N SER A 55 4.39 -10.62 21.83
CA SER A 55 4.63 -10.22 20.44
C SER A 55 6.00 -10.65 19.94
N GLN A 56 7.03 -10.64 20.80
CA GLN A 56 8.36 -11.12 20.44
C GLN A 56 8.36 -12.63 20.16
N TYR A 57 7.69 -13.45 20.97
CA TYR A 57 7.54 -14.88 20.69
C TYR A 57 6.71 -15.15 19.43
N ALA A 58 5.61 -14.41 19.23
CA ALA A 58 4.80 -14.52 18.01
C ALA A 58 5.62 -14.17 16.76
N ALA A 59 6.43 -13.11 16.80
CA ALA A 59 7.32 -12.71 15.71
C ALA A 59 8.40 -13.76 15.44
N LEU A 60 9.00 -14.33 16.50
CA LEU A 60 9.97 -15.41 16.37
C LEU A 60 9.37 -16.61 15.64
N GLU A 61 8.15 -17.00 15.99
CA GLU A 61 7.46 -18.12 15.35
C GLU A 61 7.07 -17.78 13.90
N ALA A 62 6.53 -16.59 13.66
CA ALA A 62 6.19 -16.12 12.32
C ALA A 62 7.39 -16.16 11.36
N VAL A 63 8.59 -15.79 11.83
CA VAL A 63 9.82 -15.88 11.05
C VAL A 63 10.22 -17.33 10.74
N LYS A 64 10.00 -18.25 11.68
CA LYS A 64 10.36 -19.67 11.52
C LYS A 64 9.43 -20.39 10.54
N VAL A 65 8.12 -20.21 10.66
CA VAL A 65 7.13 -21.04 9.93
C VAL A 65 6.14 -20.27 9.05
N GLY A 66 6.09 -18.95 9.13
CA GLY A 66 5.04 -18.13 8.49
C GLY A 66 5.08 -18.01 6.95
N GLU A 67 6.15 -18.48 6.31
CA GLU A 67 6.38 -18.30 4.86
C GLU A 67 5.22 -18.82 4.00
N GLU A 68 4.69 -20.01 4.28
CA GLU A 68 3.60 -20.60 3.51
C GLU A 68 2.33 -19.75 3.59
N THR A 69 2.01 -19.23 4.78
CA THR A 69 0.88 -18.33 5.01
C THR A 69 1.06 -17.03 4.24
N VAL A 70 2.28 -16.49 4.19
CA VAL A 70 2.60 -15.30 3.39
C VAL A 70 2.37 -15.56 1.91
N GLN A 71 2.84 -16.69 1.36
CA GLN A 71 2.65 -17.01 -0.06
C GLN A 71 1.17 -17.17 -0.43
N LYS A 72 0.37 -17.80 0.46
CA LYS A 72 -1.09 -17.86 0.31
C LYS A 72 -1.72 -16.47 0.25
N MET A 73 -1.31 -15.55 1.13
CA MET A 73 -1.80 -14.16 1.11
C MET A 73 -1.36 -13.40 -0.14
N VAL A 74 -0.11 -13.54 -0.56
CA VAL A 74 0.43 -12.91 -1.79
C VAL A 74 -0.40 -13.32 -3.00
N PHE A 75 -0.72 -14.61 -3.13
CA PHE A 75 -1.58 -15.10 -4.21
C PHE A 75 -2.97 -14.46 -4.22
N GLN A 76 -3.60 -14.33 -3.04
CA GLN A 76 -4.91 -13.69 -2.92
C GLN A 76 -4.86 -12.19 -3.25
N TYR A 77 -3.82 -11.49 -2.79
CA TYR A 77 -3.62 -10.08 -3.13
C TYR A 77 -3.32 -9.89 -4.61
N ASP A 78 -2.62 -10.80 -5.29
CA ASP A 78 -2.40 -10.72 -6.73
C ASP A 78 -3.71 -10.79 -7.53
N LYS A 79 -4.63 -11.69 -7.14
CA LYS A 79 -5.97 -11.76 -7.74
C LYS A 79 -6.75 -10.45 -7.59
N ARG A 80 -6.76 -9.88 -6.38
CA ARG A 80 -7.43 -8.61 -6.08
C ARG A 80 -6.79 -7.43 -6.81
N ARG A 81 -5.46 -7.42 -6.87
CA ARG A 81 -4.66 -6.43 -7.60
C ARG A 81 -5.00 -6.42 -9.08
N ARG A 82 -5.14 -7.59 -9.71
CA ARG A 82 -5.56 -7.70 -11.12
C ARG A 82 -6.98 -7.18 -11.31
N LEU A 83 -7.92 -7.58 -10.45
CA LEU A 83 -9.31 -7.13 -10.52
C LEU A 83 -9.41 -5.60 -10.45
N ILE A 84 -8.81 -4.98 -9.42
CA ILE A 84 -8.91 -3.53 -9.26
C ILE A 84 -8.16 -2.77 -10.36
N TYR A 85 -6.98 -3.25 -10.78
CA TYR A 85 -6.21 -2.63 -11.85
C TYR A 85 -6.97 -2.65 -13.17
N THR A 86 -7.49 -3.82 -13.57
CA THR A 86 -8.25 -3.95 -14.81
C THR A 86 -9.54 -3.13 -14.73
N GLY A 87 -10.32 -3.26 -13.66
CA GLY A 87 -11.58 -2.55 -13.51
C GLY A 87 -11.43 -1.02 -13.50
N LEU A 88 -10.41 -0.47 -12.82
CA LEU A 88 -10.18 0.98 -12.84
C LEU A 88 -9.83 1.49 -14.25
N ASN A 89 -8.97 0.78 -14.98
CA ASN A 89 -8.62 1.18 -16.35
C ASN A 89 -9.80 1.02 -17.32
N GLU A 90 -10.62 -0.03 -17.18
CA GLU A 90 -11.84 -0.22 -17.98
C GLU A 90 -12.87 0.90 -17.76
N LEU A 91 -12.89 1.49 -16.56
CA LEU A 91 -13.71 2.65 -16.26
C LEU A 91 -13.14 3.96 -16.82
N GLY A 92 -11.91 3.96 -17.34
CA GLY A 92 -11.23 5.17 -17.83
C GLY A 92 -10.39 5.89 -16.77
N LEU A 93 -10.19 5.28 -15.60
CA LEU A 93 -9.26 5.78 -14.58
C LEU A 93 -7.87 5.20 -14.83
N THR A 94 -7.07 5.92 -15.62
CA THR A 94 -5.70 5.52 -15.97
C THR A 94 -4.92 5.18 -14.70
N THR A 95 -4.52 3.92 -14.58
CA THR A 95 -3.87 3.40 -13.38
C THR A 95 -2.60 2.66 -13.76
N ILE A 96 -1.46 3.03 -13.16
CA ILE A 96 -0.21 2.28 -13.33
C ILE A 96 -0.33 0.95 -12.58
N LYS A 97 0.08 -0.15 -13.21
CA LYS A 97 0.01 -1.49 -12.62
C LYS A 97 0.80 -1.55 -11.30
N PRO A 98 0.16 -1.81 -10.15
CA PRO A 98 0.87 -1.89 -8.88
C PRO A 98 1.84 -3.09 -8.88
N GLN A 99 3.08 -2.89 -8.43
CA GLN A 99 4.10 -3.95 -8.36
C GLN A 99 4.25 -4.54 -6.96
N GLY A 100 3.61 -3.94 -5.96
CA GLY A 100 3.65 -4.36 -4.56
C GLY A 100 2.67 -3.56 -3.71
N ALA A 101 2.75 -3.73 -2.39
CA ALA A 101 1.76 -3.23 -1.43
C ALA A 101 0.33 -3.70 -1.75
N PHE A 102 -0.67 -2.99 -1.25
CA PHE A 102 -2.09 -3.29 -1.45
C PHE A 102 -2.91 -2.05 -1.85
N TYR A 103 -2.29 -1.15 -2.62
CA TYR A 103 -2.88 0.10 -3.09
C TYR A 103 -2.80 0.26 -4.61
N ALA A 104 -3.84 0.82 -5.20
CA ALA A 104 -3.86 1.37 -6.56
C ALA A 104 -4.01 2.89 -6.48
N PHE A 105 -3.47 3.60 -7.47
CA PHE A 105 -3.44 5.06 -7.49
C PHE A 105 -3.89 5.58 -8.87
N PRO A 106 -5.19 5.44 -9.20
CA PRO A 106 -5.78 5.95 -10.44
C PRO A 106 -5.68 7.48 -10.55
N ASN A 107 -5.42 7.95 -11.77
CA ASN A 107 -5.62 9.35 -12.16
C ASN A 107 -7.13 9.60 -12.38
N ILE A 108 -7.63 10.72 -11.85
CA ILE A 108 -9.04 11.14 -11.94
C ILE A 108 -9.21 12.50 -12.63
N GLU A 109 -8.13 13.12 -13.13
CA GLU A 109 -8.14 14.48 -13.71
C GLU A 109 -9.12 14.59 -14.88
N THR A 110 -9.37 13.49 -15.59
CA THR A 110 -10.33 13.40 -16.69
C THR A 110 -11.79 13.68 -16.28
N PHE A 111 -12.11 13.72 -14.98
CA PHE A 111 -13.45 13.96 -14.45
C PHE A 111 -13.72 15.41 -14.07
N GLY A 112 -12.73 16.31 -14.18
CA GLY A 112 -12.91 17.74 -13.92
C GLY A 112 -13.17 18.12 -12.46
N PHE A 113 -12.99 17.18 -11.52
CA PHE A 113 -12.96 17.44 -10.08
C PHE A 113 -11.53 17.43 -9.56
N ASP A 114 -11.29 18.20 -8.50
CA ASP A 114 -10.16 17.94 -7.62
C ASP A 114 -10.38 16.64 -6.83
N ASP A 115 -9.30 16.11 -6.24
CA ASP A 115 -9.29 14.79 -5.61
C ASP A 115 -10.07 14.70 -4.29
N GLU A 116 -10.10 15.78 -3.51
CA GLU A 116 -10.93 15.90 -2.31
C GLU A 116 -12.42 15.86 -2.69
N THR A 117 -12.83 16.71 -3.65
CA THR A 117 -14.22 16.74 -4.14
C THR A 117 -14.64 15.40 -4.73
N PHE A 118 -13.78 14.76 -5.53
CA PHE A 118 -14.06 13.43 -6.08
C PHE A 118 -14.28 12.40 -4.96
N ALA A 119 -13.36 12.35 -3.98
CA ALA A 119 -13.42 11.38 -2.89
C ALA A 119 -14.68 11.57 -2.02
N GLN A 120 -15.00 12.82 -1.68
CA GLN A 120 -16.18 13.15 -0.89
C GLN A 120 -17.47 12.76 -1.61
N ARG A 121 -17.63 13.14 -2.88
CA ARG A 121 -18.85 12.86 -3.64
C ARG A 121 -19.03 11.37 -3.91
N LEU A 122 -17.95 10.66 -4.21
CA LEU A 122 -17.99 9.21 -4.38
C LEU A 122 -18.44 8.50 -3.07
N LEU A 123 -18.01 9.00 -1.92
CA LEU A 123 -18.45 8.51 -0.63
C LEU A 123 -19.92 8.83 -0.35
N GLU A 124 -20.36 10.06 -0.61
CA GLU A 124 -21.73 10.49 -0.32
C GLU A 124 -22.75 9.79 -1.23
N GLU A 125 -22.48 9.73 -2.53
CA GLU A 125 -23.42 9.23 -3.53
C GLU A 125 -23.40 7.70 -3.66
N GLU A 126 -22.22 7.08 -3.61
CA GLU A 126 -22.07 5.64 -3.87
C GLU A 126 -21.60 4.84 -2.65
N ARG A 127 -21.30 5.51 -1.53
CA ARG A 127 -20.76 4.89 -0.31
C ARG A 127 -19.45 4.14 -0.58
N VAL A 128 -18.61 4.68 -1.45
CA VAL A 128 -17.25 4.18 -1.72
C VAL A 128 -16.24 5.18 -1.19
N ALA A 129 -15.50 4.81 -0.15
CA ALA A 129 -14.44 5.62 0.43
C ALA A 129 -13.11 5.39 -0.32
N VAL A 130 -12.52 6.47 -0.81
CA VAL A 130 -11.14 6.53 -1.34
C VAL A 130 -10.38 7.62 -0.60
N VAL A 131 -9.04 7.59 -0.63
CA VAL A 131 -8.23 8.65 -0.02
C VAL A 131 -7.78 9.62 -1.11
N PRO A 132 -8.02 10.94 -0.96
CA PRO A 132 -7.50 11.97 -1.85
C PRO A 132 -5.98 11.84 -2.01
N GLY A 133 -5.48 12.07 -3.22
CA GLY A 133 -4.07 11.94 -3.52
C GLY A 133 -3.22 13.06 -2.92
N SER A 134 -3.80 14.26 -2.77
CA SER A 134 -3.23 15.44 -2.11
C SER A 134 -2.82 15.18 -0.66
N ALA A 135 -3.44 14.23 0.03
CA ALA A 135 -3.02 13.75 1.36
C ALA A 135 -1.62 13.10 1.36
N PHE A 136 -1.08 12.72 0.19
CA PHE A 136 0.28 12.19 0.01
C PHE A 136 1.28 13.26 -0.45
N GLY A 137 0.86 14.53 -0.44
CA GLY A 137 1.64 15.68 -0.90
C GLY A 137 1.30 16.08 -2.35
N ARG A 138 1.93 17.18 -2.80
CA ARG A 138 1.61 17.83 -4.09
C ARG A 138 1.69 16.91 -5.31
N GLY A 139 2.57 15.91 -5.29
CA GLY A 139 2.70 14.94 -6.37
C GLY A 139 1.55 13.93 -6.48
N GLY A 140 0.59 13.97 -5.55
CA GLY A 140 -0.61 13.13 -5.58
C GLY A 140 -1.89 13.85 -6.01
N GLU A 141 -1.86 15.18 -6.19
CA GLU A 141 -3.03 15.94 -6.66
C GLU A 141 -3.54 15.37 -8.00
N GLY A 142 -4.85 15.24 -8.16
CA GLY A 142 -5.46 14.63 -9.36
C GLY A 142 -5.48 13.10 -9.36
N PHE A 143 -5.14 12.47 -8.22
CA PHE A 143 -5.22 11.02 -8.04
C PHE A 143 -6.02 10.68 -6.79
N VAL A 144 -6.45 9.41 -6.68
CA VAL A 144 -7.00 8.86 -5.44
C VAL A 144 -6.36 7.52 -5.10
N ARG A 145 -6.18 7.23 -3.81
CA ARG A 145 -5.66 5.93 -3.35
C ARG A 145 -6.80 4.97 -3.05
N CYS A 146 -6.82 3.87 -3.78
CA CYS A 146 -7.74 2.75 -3.56
C CYS A 146 -7.03 1.59 -2.87
N SER A 147 -7.50 1.18 -1.69
CA SER A 147 -7.02 -0.03 -1.02
C SER A 147 -7.75 -1.27 -1.55
N TYR A 148 -6.99 -2.30 -1.93
CA TYR A 148 -7.54 -3.61 -2.29
C TYR A 148 -7.25 -4.69 -1.22
N ALA A 149 -6.95 -4.25 0.00
CA ALA A 149 -6.81 -5.12 1.17
C ALA A 149 -8.17 -5.51 1.79
N THR A 150 -9.12 -5.94 0.96
CA THR A 150 -10.48 -6.32 1.37
C THR A 150 -10.94 -7.58 0.60
N SER A 151 -12.19 -8.01 0.78
CA SER A 151 -12.73 -9.17 0.04
C SER A 151 -12.84 -8.87 -1.45
N TYR A 152 -12.73 -9.93 -2.27
CA TYR A 152 -12.83 -9.83 -3.72
C TYR A 152 -14.18 -9.24 -4.16
N ASP A 153 -15.27 -9.67 -3.51
CA ASP A 153 -16.62 -9.21 -3.83
C ASP A 153 -16.83 -7.73 -3.51
N LYS A 154 -16.24 -7.22 -2.41
CA LYS A 154 -16.30 -5.79 -2.09
C LYS A 154 -15.56 -4.94 -3.12
N ILE A 155 -14.45 -5.44 -3.69
CA ILE A 155 -13.75 -4.74 -4.78
C ILE A 155 -14.63 -4.71 -6.03
N LYS A 156 -15.23 -5.84 -6.39
CA LYS A 156 -16.14 -5.92 -7.55
C LYS A 156 -17.33 -4.96 -7.39
N GLU A 157 -17.94 -4.95 -6.21
CA GLU A 157 -19.02 -4.04 -5.88
C GLU A 157 -18.57 -2.58 -5.98
N ALA A 158 -17.44 -2.23 -5.35
CA ALA A 158 -16.89 -0.86 -5.41
C ALA A 158 -16.66 -0.40 -6.85
N LEU A 159 -16.09 -1.25 -7.72
CA LEU A 159 -15.91 -0.94 -9.15
C LEU A 159 -17.25 -0.70 -9.85
N GLN A 160 -18.28 -1.51 -9.58
CA GLN A 160 -19.62 -1.27 -10.13
C GLN A 160 -20.21 0.06 -9.67
N ARG A 161 -20.04 0.41 -8.40
CA ARG A 161 -20.53 1.69 -7.85
C ARG A 161 -19.78 2.88 -8.46
N MET A 162 -18.46 2.78 -8.56
CA MET A 162 -17.62 3.77 -9.25
C MET A 162 -18.06 3.94 -10.70
N GLY A 163 -18.35 2.86 -11.42
CA GLY A 163 -18.88 2.94 -12.78
C GLY A 163 -20.20 3.70 -12.89
N ARG A 164 -21.12 3.54 -11.93
CA ARG A 164 -22.36 4.34 -11.89
C ARG A 164 -22.10 5.82 -11.63
N PHE A 165 -21.21 6.14 -10.68
CA PHE A 165 -20.80 7.50 -10.40
C PHE A 165 -20.19 8.17 -11.63
N MET A 166 -19.29 7.46 -12.31
CA MET A 166 -18.61 7.94 -13.50
C MET A 166 -19.56 8.09 -14.69
N ALA A 167 -20.57 7.23 -14.83
CA ALA A 167 -21.59 7.39 -15.86
C ALA A 167 -22.48 8.64 -15.64
N ARG A 168 -22.68 9.06 -14.38
CA ARG A 168 -23.45 10.28 -14.06
C ARG A 168 -22.65 11.57 -14.23
N HIS A 169 -21.40 11.57 -13.77
CA HIS A 169 -20.58 12.79 -13.69
C HIS A 169 -19.52 12.89 -14.79
N GLY A 170 -19.31 11.83 -15.56
CA GLY A 170 -18.41 11.81 -16.72
C GLY A 170 -19.00 12.55 -17.92
N GLN A 171 -19.23 13.86 -17.79
CA GLN A 171 -19.40 14.73 -18.96
C GLN A 171 -18.03 14.91 -19.62
N GLY A 172 -17.75 14.15 -20.69
CA GLY A 172 -16.53 14.33 -21.50
C GLY A 172 -16.06 13.10 -22.27
N LEU A 173 -16.40 11.89 -21.84
CA LEU A 173 -15.95 10.64 -22.50
C LEU A 173 -16.70 10.31 -23.81
N ARG A 174 -17.52 11.24 -24.34
CA ARG A 174 -18.29 11.09 -25.59
C ARG A 174 -17.89 12.05 -26.71
N GLN A 175 -16.77 12.75 -26.63
CA GLN A 175 -16.23 13.49 -27.78
C GLN A 175 -14.71 13.36 -27.87
N ASN A 176 -14.26 12.36 -28.62
CA ASN A 176 -13.31 12.60 -29.71
C ASN A 176 -13.50 11.52 -30.79
N PRO A 177 -13.43 11.91 -32.07
CA PRO A 177 -13.84 11.09 -33.22
C PRO A 177 -12.94 9.87 -33.46
#